data_AF-A0A957TNL5-F1
#
_entry.id   AF-A0A957TNL5-F1
#
_cell.length_a   1.000
_cell.length_b   1.000
_cell.length_c   1.000
_cell.angle_alpha   90.00
_cell.angle_beta   90.00
_cell.angle_gamma   90.00
#
_symmetry.space_group_name_H-M   'P 1'
#
loop_
_entity.id
_entity.type
_entity.pdbx_description
1 polymer ?
#
loop_
_entity_poly.entity_id
_entity_poly.type
_entity_poly.pdbx_seq_one_letter_code
_entity_poly.pdbx_strand_id
1 'polypeptide(L)' 'MSNQRDFPYWNMPAETLLHTLGSDQAGLTTDAAQQRLLDHGLNQLKATTQRAAWQLFFGQFKNPIVLILLFATA' A
#
# COMPACT_ATOMS: atom_id res chain seq x y z
N MET A 1 -14.90 -5.85 -5.92
CA MET A 1 -13.49 -6.21 -5.63
C MET A 1 -13.37 -7.73 -5.59
N SER A 2 -13.65 -8.36 -6.72
CA SER A 2 -13.71 -9.81 -6.88
C SER A 2 -12.36 -10.34 -7.32
N ASN A 3 -11.72 -11.20 -6.52
CA ASN A 3 -11.32 -12.49 -7.05
C ASN A 3 -11.04 -13.50 -5.94
N GLN A 4 -11.71 -14.65 -6.12
CA GLN A 4 -11.68 -15.85 -5.33
C GLN A 4 -10.25 -16.36 -5.17
N ARG A 5 -9.86 -16.69 -3.93
CA ARG A 5 -8.81 -17.68 -3.66
C ARG A 5 -9.43 -18.78 -2.81
N ASP A 6 -10.41 -19.48 -3.38
CA ASP A 6 -11.01 -20.66 -2.76
C ASP A 6 -10.16 -21.92 -3.01
N PHE A 7 -8.82 -21.76 -2.98
CA PHE A 7 -7.88 -22.85 -3.17
C PHE A 7 -6.81 -22.77 -2.07
N PRO A 8 -6.64 -23.82 -1.25
CA PRO A 8 -5.72 -23.81 -0.11
C PRO A 8 -4.27 -23.91 -0.60
N TYR A 9 -3.72 -22.81 -1.12
CA TYR A 9 -2.37 -22.74 -1.67
C TYR A 9 -1.29 -23.20 -0.68
N TRP A 10 -1.55 -23.06 0.63
CA TRP A 10 -0.68 -23.54 1.70
C TRP A 10 -0.64 -25.06 1.85
N ASN A 11 -1.50 -25.81 1.14
CA ASN A 11 -1.64 -27.27 1.23
C ASN A 11 -1.64 -27.93 -0.16
N MET A 12 -0.82 -27.43 -1.09
CA MET A 12 -0.67 -27.99 -2.44
C MET A 12 0.77 -28.43 -2.73
N PRO A 13 0.97 -29.42 -3.61
CA PRO A 13 2.28 -29.73 -4.15
C PRO A 13 2.90 -28.50 -4.83
N ALA A 14 4.21 -28.33 -4.66
CA ALA A 14 4.95 -27.18 -5.16
C ALA A 14 4.84 -27.05 -6.68
N GLU A 15 4.85 -28.17 -7.41
CA GLU A 15 4.78 -28.23 -8.87
C GLU A 15 3.44 -27.66 -9.38
N THR A 16 2.35 -28.07 -8.74
CA THR A 16 0.99 -27.58 -9.05
C THR A 16 0.88 -26.08 -8.76
N LEU A 17 1.48 -25.62 -7.67
CA LEU A 17 1.45 -24.22 -7.27
C LEU A 17 2.28 -23.34 -8.21
N LEU A 18 3.47 -23.79 -8.60
CA LEU A 18 4.34 -23.13 -9.58
C LEU A 18 3.65 -23.02 -10.94
N HIS A 19 3.05 -24.11 -11.43
CA HIS A 19 2.29 -24.10 -12.68
C HIS A 19 1.10 -23.12 -12.62
N THR A 20 0.35 -23.12 -11.51
CA THR A 20 -0.78 -22.21 -11.30
C THR A 20 -0.35 -20.75 -11.25
N LEU A 21 0.81 -20.45 -10.65
CA LEU A 21 1.39 -19.12 -10.58
C LEU A 21 2.17 -18.73 -11.85
N GLY A 22 2.23 -19.60 -12.87
CA GLY A 22 3.03 -19.38 -14.08
C GLY A 22 4.50 -19.10 -13.78
N SER A 23 5.07 -19.80 -12.80
CA SER A 23 6.48 -19.70 -12.38
C SER A 23 7.13 -21.07 -12.49
N ASP A 24 8.46 -21.10 -12.48
CA ASP A 24 9.23 -22.34 -12.42
C ASP A 24 10.01 -22.42 -11.10
N GLN A 25 10.62 -23.57 -10.80
CA GLN A 25 11.57 -23.76 -9.71
C GLN A 25 12.78 -22.83 -9.83
N ALA A 26 13.17 -22.48 -11.06
CA ALA A 26 14.22 -21.50 -11.34
C ALA A 26 13.73 -20.03 -11.16
N GLY A 27 12.44 -19.82 -10.88
CA GLY A 27 11.83 -18.51 -10.69
C GLY A 27 11.12 -18.00 -11.95
N LEU A 28 11.12 -16.67 -12.11
CA LEU A 28 10.50 -15.97 -13.24
C LEU A 28 11.55 -15.50 -14.24
N THR A 29 11.19 -15.49 -15.51
CA THR A 29 11.96 -14.76 -16.53
C THR A 29 11.85 -13.26 -16.30
N THR A 30 12.84 -12.51 -16.80
CA THR A 30 12.85 -11.05 -16.71
C THR A 30 11.61 -10.43 -17.34
N ASP A 31 11.17 -10.94 -18.50
CA ASP A 31 9.97 -10.46 -19.19
C ASP A 31 8.70 -10.68 -18.37
N ALA A 32 8.54 -11.89 -17.79
CA ALA A 32 7.39 -12.21 -16.96
C ALA A 32 7.36 -11.37 -15.67
N ALA A 33 8.53 -11.13 -15.08
CA ALA A 33 8.66 -10.26 -13.91
C ALA A 33 8.30 -8.80 -14.25
N GLN A 34 8.75 -8.29 -15.41
CA GLN A 34 8.44 -6.94 -15.86
C GLN A 34 6.96 -6.76 -16.19
N GLN A 35 6.32 -7.73 -16.85
CA GLN A 35 4.88 -7.71 -17.11
C GLN A 35 4.09 -7.66 -15.81
N ARG A 36 4.41 -8.53 -14.83
CA ARG A 36 3.75 -8.51 -13.51
C ARG A 36 3.95 -7.20 -12.77
N LEU A 37 5.11 -6.56 -12.91
CA LEU A 37 5.38 -5.26 -12.30
C LEU A 37 4.48 -4.16 -12.89
N LEU A 38 4.21 -4.22 -14.20
CA LEU A 38 3.30 -3.29 -14.87
C LEU A 38 1.84 -3.54 -14.45
N ASP A 39 1.44 -4.80 -14.33
CA ASP A 39 0.06 -5.18 -14.00
C ASP A 39 -0.30 -4.93 -12.53
N HIS A 40 0.63 -5.21 -11.62
CA HIS A 40 0.38 -5.13 -10.16
C HIS A 40 0.98 -3.88 -9.50
N GLY A 41 1.93 -3.23 -10.15
CA GLY A 41 2.72 -2.15 -9.57
C GLY A 41 3.77 -2.63 -8.57
N LEU A 42 4.46 -1.68 -7.96
CA LEU A 42 5.49 -1.95 -6.96
C LEU A 42 4.87 -2.64 -5.73
N ASN A 43 5.53 -3.67 -5.23
CA ASN A 43 5.20 -4.30 -3.94
C ASN A 43 5.68 -3.41 -2.78
N GLN A 44 5.06 -2.23 -2.65
CA GLN A 44 5.37 -1.25 -1.63
C GLN A 44 4.08 -0.77 -1.00
N LEU A 45 4.07 -0.71 0.34
CA LEU A 45 3.00 -0.06 1.06
C LEU A 45 3.03 1.43 0.71
N LYS A 46 1.89 1.97 0.29
CA LYS A 46 1.77 3.41 0.07
C LYS A 46 2.08 4.11 1.39
N ALA A 47 3.17 4.86 1.42
CA ALA A 47 3.42 5.76 2.53
C ALA A 47 2.22 6.71 2.62
N THR A 48 1.59 6.77 3.79
CA THR A 48 0.60 7.81 4.04
C THR A 48 1.30 9.15 3.85
N THR A 49 0.69 10.06 3.12
CA THR A 49 1.23 11.41 2.93
C THR A 49 1.45 12.02 4.31
N GLN A 50 2.71 12.20 4.69
CA GLN A 50 3.07 12.93 5.91
C GLN A 50 2.37 14.29 5.81
N ARG A 51 1.54 14.63 6.80
CA ARG A 51 0.94 15.97 6.86
C ARG A 51 2.07 16.97 6.87
N ALA A 52 2.05 17.90 5.92
CA ALA A 52 3.10 18.89 5.85
C ALA A 52 3.10 19.75 7.12
N ALA A 53 4.27 20.18 7.59
CA ALA A 53 4.41 20.90 8.87
C ALA A 53 3.48 22.12 8.97
N TRP A 54 3.27 22.84 7.86
CA TRP A 54 2.34 23.96 7.78
C TRP A 54 0.87 23.54 7.94
N GLN A 55 0.47 22.38 7.40
CA GLN A 55 -0.88 21.84 7.60
C GLN A 55 -1.13 21.46 9.07
N LEU A 56 -0.10 20.97 9.77
CA LEU A 56 -0.17 20.70 11.22
C LEU A 56 -0.28 22.00 12.02
N PHE A 57 0.50 23.02 11.67
CA PHE A 57 0.47 24.35 12.29
C PHE A 57 -0.91 25.01 12.13
N PHE A 58 -1.44 25.10 10.91
CA PHE A 58 -2.77 25.66 10.68
C PHE A 58 -3.90 24.80 11.26
N GLY A 59 -3.66 23.50 11.45
CA GLY A 59 -4.58 22.60 12.14
C GLY A 59 -4.85 23.01 13.59
N GLN A 60 -3.93 23.70 14.26
CA GLN A 60 -4.11 24.14 15.65
C GLN A 60 -5.14 25.25 15.80
N PHE A 61 -5.35 26.10 14.79
CA PHE A 61 -6.37 27.16 14.82
C PHE A 61 -7.80 26.61 14.77
N LYS A 62 -7.99 25.31 14.50
CA LYS A 62 -9.28 24.64 14.66
C LYS A 62 -9.66 24.42 16.14
N ASN A 63 -8.73 24.61 17.06
CA ASN A 63 -8.98 24.51 18.49
C ASN A 63 -9.61 25.82 19.01
N PRO A 64 -10.83 25.79 19.58
CA PRO A 64 -11.49 26.98 20.12
C PRO A 64 -10.66 27.73 21.17
N ILE A 65 -9.86 27.03 21.98
CA ILE A 65 -9.00 27.66 23.00
C ILE A 65 -7.93 28.55 22.34
N VAL A 66 -7.33 28.08 21.25
CA VAL A 66 -6.31 28.86 20.51
C VAL A 66 -6.92 30.14 19.96
N LEU A 67 -8.16 30.08 19.46
CA LEU A 67 -8.88 31.27 18.98
C LEU A 67 -9.16 32.26 20.13
N ILE A 68 -9.64 31.77 21.27
CA ILE A 68 -9.89 32.62 22.45
C ILE A 68 -8.61 33.31 22.91
N LEU A 69 -7.50 32.58 23.02
CA LEU A 69 -6.21 33.14 23.43
C LEU A 69 -5.73 34.23 22.46
N LEU A 70 -5.89 34.03 21.16
CA LEU A 70 -5.52 35.01 20.14
C LEU A 70 -6.29 36.33 20.32
N PHE A 71 -7.60 36.25 20.52
CA PHE A 71 -8.45 37.44 20.75
C PHE A 71 -8.24 38.08 22.13
N ALA A 72 -7.84 37.29 23.13
CA ALA A 72 -7.60 37.82 24.48
C ALA A 72 -6.32 38.69 24.57
N THR A 73 -5.36 38.49 23.66
CA THR A 73 -4.09 39.24 23.63
C THR A 73 -3.98 40.27 22.50
N ALA A 74 -5.00 40.33 21.63
CA ALA A 74 -5.10 41.34 20.56
C ALA A 74 -5.73 42.63 21.08
#